data_AF-A0A7V3CE46-F1
#
_entry.id   AF-A0A7V3CE46-F1
#
_cell.length_a   1.000
_cell.length_b   1.000
_cell.length_c   1.000
_cell.angle_alpha   90.00
_cell.angle_beta   90.00
_cell.angle_gamma   90.00
#
_symmetry.space_group_name_H-M   'P 1'
#
loop_
_entity.id
_entity.type
_entity.pdbx_description
1 polymer ?
#
loop_
_entity_poly.entity_id
_entity_poly.type
_entity_poly.pdbx_seq_one_letter_code
_entity_poly.pdbx_strand_id
1 'polypeptide(L)'
;MADRDRDGIHDDYDNCPDHHNPAQTETDGDGLGDACDGDDDNDGQLDYLDACPFDADGNCRATSVKSGGCGLAAGGAAQPLSQAWASWIVLALTGGGMLRTRRGARASRAAPRGRGKAPGSRPG
;
A
#
# COMPACT_ATOMS: atom_id res chain seq x y z
N MET A 1 -22.40 35.32 14.30
CA MET A 1 -21.15 34.66 13.87
C MET A 1 -20.89 35.15 12.46
N ALA A 2 -19.63 35.43 12.12
CA ALA A 2 -19.25 35.74 10.74
C ALA A 2 -18.96 34.44 9.99
N ASP A 3 -19.10 34.51 8.67
CA ASP A 3 -18.74 33.49 7.68
C ASP A 3 -18.24 34.31 6.49
N ARG A 4 -16.92 34.50 6.43
CA ARG A 4 -16.30 35.47 5.52
C ARG A 4 -16.17 34.93 4.10
N ASP A 5 -15.82 33.67 3.97
CA ASP A 5 -15.58 33.00 2.69
C ASP A 5 -16.85 32.34 2.10
N ARG A 6 -17.92 32.28 2.89
CA ARG A 6 -19.27 31.84 2.53
C ARG A 6 -19.35 30.36 2.22
N ASP A 7 -18.61 29.55 2.96
CA ASP A 7 -18.55 28.09 2.79
C ASP A 7 -19.62 27.35 3.63
N GLY A 8 -20.28 28.07 4.55
CA GLY A 8 -21.33 27.56 5.43
C GLY A 8 -20.86 27.18 6.83
N ILE A 9 -19.58 27.35 7.13
CA ILE A 9 -18.97 27.25 8.45
C ILE A 9 -18.74 28.67 8.99
N HIS A 10 -18.79 28.85 10.31
CA HIS A 10 -18.53 30.17 10.90
C HIS A 10 -17.05 30.32 11.22
N ASP A 11 -16.52 31.53 11.08
CA ASP A 11 -15.09 31.86 11.33
C ASP A 11 -14.54 31.30 12.67
N ASP A 12 -15.37 31.13 13.70
CA ASP A 12 -14.97 30.59 15.02
C ASP A 12 -14.71 29.06 15.03
N TYR A 13 -15.19 28.35 14.01
CA TYR A 13 -15.11 26.88 13.85
C TYR A 13 -14.49 26.47 12.51
N ASP A 14 -14.11 27.44 11.70
CA ASP A 14 -13.58 27.25 10.36
C ASP A 14 -12.05 27.06 10.43
N ASN A 15 -11.56 25.92 9.95
CA ASN A 15 -10.13 25.66 9.87
C ASN A 15 -9.43 26.45 8.75
N CYS A 16 -10.19 27.16 7.91
CA CYS A 16 -9.70 28.10 6.90
C CYS A 16 -10.60 29.34 6.69
N PRO A 17 -10.70 30.29 7.64
CA PRO A 17 -11.68 31.41 7.63
C PRO A 17 -11.66 32.38 6.43
N ASP A 18 -10.67 32.27 5.55
CA ASP A 18 -10.52 33.10 4.36
C ASP A 18 -10.56 32.26 3.05
N HIS A 19 -10.75 30.93 3.11
CA HIS A 19 -10.67 30.00 1.98
C HIS A 19 -11.81 28.98 1.97
N HIS A 20 -12.77 29.18 1.06
CA HIS A 20 -13.98 28.37 0.96
C HIS A 20 -13.71 26.84 0.93
N ASN A 21 -13.97 26.15 2.03
CA ASN A 21 -13.71 24.72 2.21
C ASN A 21 -14.79 24.01 3.09
N PRO A 22 -16.03 23.83 2.60
CA PRO A 22 -17.16 23.33 3.40
C PRO A 22 -16.97 21.92 3.98
N ALA A 23 -16.01 21.17 3.45
CA ALA A 23 -15.67 19.83 3.93
C ALA A 23 -14.81 19.85 5.20
N GLN A 24 -14.14 20.98 5.48
CA GLN A 24 -13.24 21.18 6.62
C GLN A 24 -12.23 20.03 6.74
N THR A 25 -11.73 19.56 5.58
CA THR A 25 -10.69 18.54 5.55
C THR A 25 -9.42 19.10 6.19
N GLU A 26 -8.79 18.28 7.00
CA GLU A 26 -7.52 18.54 7.65
C GLU A 26 -6.83 17.17 7.76
N THR A 27 -5.72 17.02 7.06
CA THR A 27 -5.11 15.71 6.81
C THR A 27 -4.13 15.31 7.92
N ASP A 28 -3.51 16.28 8.58
CA ASP A 28 -2.36 16.09 9.47
C ASP A 28 -2.64 16.32 10.96
N GLY A 29 -3.77 16.93 11.33
CA GLY A 29 -4.13 17.21 12.72
C GLY A 29 -3.60 18.53 13.30
N ASP A 30 -3.11 19.47 12.49
CA ASP A 30 -2.48 20.70 12.99
C ASP A 30 -3.45 21.89 13.24
N GLY A 31 -4.69 21.77 12.77
CA GLY A 31 -5.74 22.78 12.90
C GLY A 31 -5.89 23.74 11.72
N LEU A 32 -5.06 23.64 10.68
CA LEU A 32 -5.24 24.29 9.39
C LEU A 32 -5.91 23.31 8.42
N GLY A 33 -6.92 23.78 7.68
CA GLY A 33 -7.52 22.93 6.67
C GLY A 33 -6.66 22.82 5.41
N ASP A 34 -6.79 21.70 4.67
CA ASP A 34 -6.09 21.44 3.40
C ASP A 34 -6.30 22.55 2.32
N ALA A 35 -7.23 23.49 2.55
CA ALA A 35 -7.50 24.60 1.63
C ALA A 35 -6.62 25.85 1.88
N CYS A 36 -6.01 25.93 3.07
CA CYS A 36 -5.20 27.06 3.52
C CYS A 36 -3.88 26.63 4.18
N ASP A 37 -3.68 25.33 4.38
CA ASP A 37 -2.37 24.74 4.63
C ASP A 37 -1.55 24.69 3.33
N GLY A 38 -0.23 24.70 3.44
CA GLY A 38 0.71 24.56 2.33
C GLY A 38 1.60 23.32 2.42
N ASP A 39 1.41 22.50 3.44
CA ASP A 39 2.05 21.21 3.71
C ASP A 39 1.01 20.28 4.36
N ASP A 40 0.02 19.86 3.57
CA ASP A 40 -1.22 19.22 4.06
C ASP A 40 -0.97 17.90 4.84
N ASP A 41 0.20 17.28 4.73
CA ASP A 41 0.59 16.10 5.50
C ASP A 41 1.72 16.32 6.52
N ASN A 42 2.21 17.56 6.63
CA ASN A 42 3.25 18.01 7.54
C ASN A 42 4.54 17.15 7.47
N ASP A 43 4.90 16.66 6.28
CA ASP A 43 6.13 15.89 6.03
C ASP A 43 7.38 16.78 5.83
N GLY A 44 7.16 18.10 5.72
CA GLY A 44 8.19 19.12 5.52
C GLY A 44 8.40 19.49 4.05
N GLN A 45 7.62 18.95 3.13
CA GLN A 45 7.59 19.30 1.72
C GLN A 45 6.28 20.01 1.36
N LEU A 46 6.40 21.23 0.84
CA LEU A 46 5.23 22.00 0.41
C LEU A 46 4.42 21.27 -0.68
N ASP A 47 3.09 21.38 -0.71
CA ASP A 47 2.21 20.58 -1.60
C ASP A 47 2.49 20.73 -3.10
N TYR A 48 3.12 21.84 -3.49
CA TYR A 48 3.50 22.10 -4.88
C TYR A 48 4.83 21.45 -5.26
N LEU A 49 5.64 21.08 -4.27
CA LEU A 49 6.89 20.33 -4.41
C LEU A 49 6.72 18.85 -4.06
N ASP A 50 5.69 18.51 -3.29
CA ASP A 50 5.47 17.14 -2.88
C ASP A 50 4.73 16.29 -3.93
N ALA A 51 5.19 15.05 -4.07
CA ALA A 51 4.60 14.08 -4.98
C ALA A 51 3.30 13.50 -4.42
N CYS A 52 3.15 13.50 -3.10
CA CYS A 52 2.11 12.80 -2.36
C CYS A 52 1.47 13.70 -1.28
N PRO A 53 0.90 14.89 -1.59
CA PRO A 53 0.66 15.94 -0.58
C PRO A 53 -0.27 15.59 0.60
N PHE A 54 -0.81 14.37 0.65
CA PHE A 54 -1.71 13.89 1.69
C PHE A 54 -1.22 12.57 2.33
N ASP A 55 0.08 12.22 2.21
CA ASP A 55 0.66 10.96 2.73
C ASP A 55 2.12 11.16 3.19
N ALA A 56 2.26 11.50 4.47
CA ALA A 56 3.54 11.80 5.12
C ALA A 56 4.58 10.68 5.09
N ASP A 57 4.19 9.44 4.75
CA ASP A 57 5.16 8.33 4.58
C ASP A 57 5.99 8.52 3.29
N GLY A 58 5.64 9.47 2.40
CA GLY A 58 6.25 9.68 1.08
C GLY A 58 6.00 8.51 0.11
N ASN A 59 5.13 7.58 0.48
CA ASN A 59 4.77 6.40 -0.30
C ASN A 59 3.37 6.58 -0.88
N CYS A 60 3.26 7.45 -1.90
CA CYS A 60 2.07 7.66 -2.73
C CYS A 60 1.33 6.34 -2.99
N ARG A 61 0.34 6.02 -2.14
CA ARG A 61 -0.64 5.00 -2.48
C ARG A 61 -1.45 5.58 -3.65
N ALA A 62 -1.93 4.73 -4.55
CA ALA A 62 -2.60 5.16 -5.79
C ALA A 62 -3.84 6.09 -5.59
N THR A 63 -4.24 6.33 -4.34
CA THR A 63 -5.33 7.22 -3.91
C THR A 63 -4.87 8.63 -3.52
N SER A 64 -3.59 8.85 -3.21
CA SER A 64 -3.04 10.15 -2.76
C SER A 64 -2.19 10.85 -3.84
N VAL A 65 -2.26 10.37 -5.08
CA VAL A 65 -1.50 10.92 -6.21
C VAL A 65 -2.28 12.08 -6.82
N LYS A 66 -1.68 13.29 -6.82
CA LYS A 66 -2.14 14.43 -7.63
C LYS A 66 -2.31 13.93 -9.07
N SER A 67 -3.47 14.14 -9.69
CA SER A 67 -3.82 13.61 -11.01
C SER A 67 -2.74 13.98 -12.05
N GLY A 68 -1.76 13.09 -12.25
CA GLY A 68 -0.55 13.32 -13.05
C GLY A 68 0.79 12.96 -12.40
N GLY A 69 0.87 12.63 -11.11
CA GLY A 69 2.14 12.63 -10.37
C GLY A 69 2.37 11.44 -9.44
N CYS A 70 2.48 10.23 -9.99
CA CYS A 70 3.48 9.22 -9.63
C CYS A 70 3.15 8.00 -10.50
N GLY A 71 3.89 7.83 -11.59
CA GLY A 71 3.83 6.58 -12.33
C GLY A 71 4.16 5.45 -11.37
N LEU A 72 3.33 4.41 -11.35
CA LEU A 72 3.65 3.12 -10.77
C LEU A 72 5.07 2.71 -11.23
N ALA A 73 6.07 3.04 -10.41
CA ALA A 73 7.35 2.39 -10.38
C ALA A 73 7.38 1.37 -9.21
N ALA A 74 6.23 0.72 -8.95
CA ALA A 74 6.22 -0.59 -8.33
C ALA A 74 6.34 -1.60 -9.48
N GLY A 75 7.54 -2.06 -9.82
CA GLY A 75 8.16 -3.06 -8.97
C GLY A 75 7.60 -4.46 -9.24
N GLY A 76 7.16 -4.74 -10.48
CA GLY A 76 7.06 -6.11 -10.98
C GLY A 76 8.45 -6.67 -11.23
N ALA A 77 9.05 -7.26 -10.18
CA ALA A 77 10.21 -8.14 -10.20
C ALA A 77 11.47 -7.62 -10.94
N ALA A 78 12.51 -7.34 -10.15
CA ALA A 78 13.88 -7.56 -10.59
C ALA A 78 13.99 -8.97 -11.22
N GLN A 79 14.05 -9.04 -12.53
CA GLN A 79 14.59 -10.20 -13.22
C GLN A 79 16.06 -9.88 -13.53
N PRO A 80 17.05 -10.55 -12.90
CA PRO A 80 18.37 -10.58 -13.50
C PRO A 80 18.24 -11.37 -14.81
N LEU A 81 18.18 -10.69 -15.96
CA LEU A 81 18.32 -11.31 -17.29
C LEU A 81 19.74 -11.89 -17.53
N SER A 82 20.50 -12.16 -16.47
CA SER A 82 21.89 -12.63 -16.57
C SER A 82 22.17 -14.01 -15.95
N GLN A 83 21.19 -14.75 -15.39
CA GLN A 83 21.56 -15.97 -14.63
C GLN A 83 20.71 -17.24 -14.86
N ALA A 84 20.08 -17.40 -16.02
CA ALA A 84 19.41 -18.68 -16.36
C ALA A 84 19.90 -19.35 -17.66
N TRP A 85 20.78 -18.74 -18.45
CA TRP A 85 21.37 -19.39 -19.62
C TRP A 85 22.70 -20.11 -19.32
N ALA A 86 23.34 -19.81 -18.18
CA ALA A 86 24.68 -20.29 -17.82
C ALA A 86 24.71 -21.69 -17.16
N SER A 87 23.78 -22.60 -17.45
CA SER A 87 23.83 -23.98 -16.90
C SER A 87 23.48 -25.11 -17.88
N TRP A 88 23.37 -24.83 -19.18
CA TRP A 88 23.24 -25.90 -20.20
C TRP A 88 24.40 -26.00 -21.20
N ILE A 89 25.29 -25.00 -21.30
CA ILE A 89 26.40 -25.04 -22.28
C ILE A 89 27.61 -25.89 -21.81
N VAL A 90 27.70 -26.28 -20.53
CA VAL A 90 28.85 -27.09 -20.04
C VAL A 90 28.59 -28.62 -20.09
N LEU A 91 27.37 -29.11 -20.33
CA LEU A 91 27.07 -30.56 -20.34
C LEU A 91 26.77 -31.12 -21.74
N ALA A 92 27.57 -30.76 -22.75
CA ALA A 92 27.51 -31.36 -24.09
C ALA A 92 28.85 -31.97 -24.57
N LEU A 93 29.82 -32.20 -23.67
CA LEU A 93 31.13 -32.77 -24.04
C LEU A 93 31.51 -34.07 -23.31
N THR A 94 30.72 -34.56 -22.36
CA THR A 94 30.97 -35.85 -21.71
C THR A 94 29.67 -36.62 -21.58
N GLY A 95 29.44 -37.52 -22.55
CA GLY A 95 28.31 -38.45 -22.51
C GLY A 95 28.22 -39.19 -21.17
N GLY A 96 27.00 -39.36 -20.67
CA GLY A 96 26.79 -40.02 -19.38
C GLY A 96 25.34 -40.31 -19.04
N GLY A 97 24.78 -41.35 -19.66
CA GLY A 97 23.88 -42.35 -19.06
C GLY A 97 22.71 -41.93 -18.17
N MET A 98 21.49 -42.12 -18.69
CA MET A 98 20.26 -42.26 -17.91
C MET A 98 20.38 -43.41 -16.90
N LEU A 99 20.31 -43.12 -15.59
CA LEU A 99 19.99 -44.14 -14.58
C LEU A 99 18.57 -43.94 -14.06
N ARG A 100 17.66 -44.80 -14.53
CA ARG A 100 16.34 -45.03 -13.93
C ARG A 100 16.53 -45.68 -12.56
N THR A 101 16.11 -45.03 -11.49
CA THR A 101 15.84 -45.70 -10.22
C THR A 101 14.34 -45.93 -10.07
N ARG A 102 13.92 -47.17 -10.36
CA ARG A 102 12.67 -47.73 -9.86
C ARG A 102 12.93 -48.31 -8.47
N ARG A 103 12.33 -47.73 -7.43
CA ARG A 103 11.89 -48.39 -6.18
C ARG A 103 10.74 -47.52 -5.65
N GLY A 104 9.50 -47.96 -5.44
CA GLY A 104 9.01 -49.26 -5.05
C GLY A 104 8.51 -49.20 -3.59
N ALA A 105 7.24 -49.58 -3.37
CA ALA A 105 6.57 -49.87 -2.08
C ALA A 105 6.01 -48.65 -1.31
N ARG A 106 4.69 -48.46 -1.21
CA ARG A 106 3.63 -49.10 -0.37
C ARG A 106 3.24 -48.16 0.78
N ALA A 107 1.97 -47.72 0.84
CA ALA A 107 0.93 -48.20 1.78
C ALA A 107 1.13 -47.63 3.21
N SER A 108 0.18 -47.13 3.99
CA SER A 108 -1.29 -47.05 4.00
C SER A 108 -1.69 -46.23 5.25
N ARG A 109 -2.95 -45.79 5.33
CA ARG A 109 -3.71 -45.43 6.57
C ARG A 109 -3.27 -44.14 7.30
N ALA A 110 -4.12 -43.36 7.96
CA ALA A 110 -5.57 -43.31 8.15
C ALA A 110 -5.93 -41.91 8.71
N ALA A 111 -7.14 -41.42 8.42
CA ALA A 111 -7.82 -40.36 9.17
C ALA A 111 -8.24 -40.88 10.58
N PRO A 112 -8.65 -40.10 11.61
CA PRO A 112 -9.69 -39.06 11.51
C PRO A 112 -9.64 -37.83 12.47
N ARG A 113 -10.38 -36.80 12.05
CA ARG A 113 -11.29 -35.90 12.81
C ARG A 113 -11.02 -35.61 14.31
N GLY A 114 -10.66 -34.37 14.61
CA GLY A 114 -10.88 -33.73 15.92
C GLY A 114 -11.97 -32.65 15.83
N ARG A 115 -13.07 -32.84 16.57
CA ARG A 115 -14.13 -31.85 16.83
C ARG A 115 -13.88 -31.18 18.19
N GLY A 116 -14.12 -29.88 18.29
CA GLY A 116 -14.47 -29.13 19.52
C GLY A 116 -14.98 -27.76 19.05
N LYS A 117 -16.26 -27.35 19.12
CA LYS A 117 -17.21 -27.18 20.26
C LYS A 117 -16.65 -26.12 21.23
N ALA A 118 -17.27 -24.96 21.53
CA ALA A 118 -18.67 -24.52 21.47
C ALA A 118 -18.76 -22.97 21.38
N PRO A 119 -19.95 -22.40 21.06
CA PRO A 119 -20.22 -20.97 21.14
C PRO A 119 -20.54 -20.51 22.57
N GLY A 120 -20.00 -19.36 22.98
CA GLY A 120 -20.36 -18.66 24.21
C GLY A 120 -21.57 -17.75 24.00
N SER A 121 -22.59 -17.96 24.81
CA SER A 121 -23.86 -17.25 24.88
C SER A 121 -23.78 -15.96 25.73
N ARG A 122 -24.19 -14.81 25.14
CA ARG A 122 -25.15 -13.76 25.60
C ARG A 122 -25.48 -13.62 27.12
N PRO A 123 -26.08 -12.49 27.56
CA PRO A 123 -25.68 -11.06 27.51
C PRO A 123 -25.68 -10.41 28.92
N GLY A 124 -25.31 -9.14 29.01
CA GLY A 124 -25.55 -8.24 30.14
C GLY A 124 -25.76 -6.83 29.62
#